data_AF-A0A4Q0XVT6-F1
#
_entry.id   AF-A0A4Q0XVT6-F1
#
_cell.length_a   1.000
_cell.length_b   1.000
_cell.length_c   1.000
_cell.angle_alpha   90.00
_cell.angle_beta   90.00
_cell.angle_gamma   90.00
#
_symmetry.space_group_name_H-M   'P 1'
#
loop_
_entity.id
_entity.type
_entity.pdbx_description
1 polymer ?
#
loop_
_entity_poly.entity_id
_entity_poly.type
_entity_poly.pdbx_seq_one_letter_code
_entity_poly.pdbx_strand_id
1 'polypeptide(L)'
;MKYLLSTLFILLFITGCATKDPKIQSVKKLDLNQYLGKWYEIARYEHFFEKNCKNVSATYSLKKNNNIKVVNRCQDIMTNEKKEAIGEAKKVDNTNSKLKVTFFWPFYGDYWVIMLAKDYSYAVVSEPTKKYLWILSRTKTLPINIQNKIVKKLKILNFDISKLIWTIQE
;
A
#
# COMPACT_ATOMS: atom_id res chain seq x y z
N MET A 1 -28.82 69.46 -9.22
CA MET A 1 -29.58 68.22 -8.97
C MET A 1 -28.97 67.11 -9.82
N LYS A 2 -28.32 66.11 -9.20
CA LYS A 2 -28.23 64.69 -9.62
C LYS A 2 -26.93 64.00 -9.13
N TYR A 3 -27.10 63.37 -7.98
CA TYR A 3 -26.62 62.06 -7.53
C TYR A 3 -25.12 61.69 -7.62
N LEU A 4 -24.53 61.69 -6.44
CA LEU A 4 -23.45 60.84 -5.94
C LEU A 4 -23.71 59.35 -6.33
N LEU A 5 -22.79 58.72 -7.07
CA LEU A 5 -22.74 57.26 -7.19
C LEU A 5 -21.39 56.79 -6.66
N SER A 6 -21.41 56.31 -5.41
CA SER A 6 -20.29 55.62 -4.78
C SER A 6 -20.44 54.13 -5.07
N THR A 7 -19.64 53.58 -5.98
CA THR A 7 -19.59 52.15 -6.27
C THR A 7 -18.74 51.43 -5.22
N LEU A 8 -19.40 50.70 -4.32
CA LEU A 8 -18.78 49.86 -3.30
C LEU A 8 -18.33 48.54 -3.94
N PHE A 9 -17.02 48.36 -4.12
CA PHE A 9 -16.42 47.13 -4.63
C PHE A 9 -16.28 46.13 -3.48
N ILE A 10 -17.21 45.17 -3.38
CA ILE A 10 -17.15 44.10 -2.37
C ILE A 10 -16.14 43.05 -2.84
N LEU A 11 -14.94 43.04 -2.24
CA LEU A 11 -13.99 41.94 -2.36
C LEU A 11 -14.51 40.73 -1.57
N LEU A 12 -15.03 39.72 -2.26
CA LEU A 12 -15.23 38.40 -1.67
C LEU A 12 -13.86 37.72 -1.49
N PHE A 13 -13.37 37.70 -0.25
CA PHE A 13 -12.26 36.83 0.15
C PHE A 13 -12.73 35.38 0.13
N ILE A 14 -12.44 34.69 -0.97
CA ILE A 14 -12.63 33.24 -1.07
C ILE A 14 -11.53 32.59 -0.23
N THR A 15 -11.82 32.32 1.05
CA THR A 15 -10.93 31.53 1.90
C THR A 15 -11.03 30.07 1.45
N GLY A 16 -10.17 29.68 0.51
CA GLY A 16 -10.00 28.28 0.16
C GLY A 16 -9.42 27.52 1.35
N CYS A 17 -10.24 26.72 2.04
CA CYS A 17 -9.73 25.72 2.97
C CYS A 17 -8.94 24.68 2.17
N ALA A 18 -7.63 24.86 2.05
CA ALA A 18 -6.74 23.81 1.59
C ALA A 18 -6.76 22.67 2.61
N THR A 19 -7.61 21.67 2.40
CA THR A 19 -7.59 20.45 3.18
C THR A 19 -6.27 19.74 2.92
N LYS A 20 -5.33 19.84 3.87
CA LYS A 20 -4.03 19.18 3.80
C LYS A 20 -4.23 17.67 3.68
N ASP A 21 -3.77 17.08 2.58
CA ASP A 21 -3.88 15.64 2.35
C ASP A 21 -3.29 14.86 3.55
N PRO A 22 -4.05 13.95 4.19
CA PRO A 22 -3.56 13.23 5.36
C PRO A 22 -2.28 12.48 5.02
N LYS A 23 -1.21 12.80 5.76
CA LYS A 23 0.07 12.10 5.63
C LYS A 23 -0.08 10.65 6.09
N ILE A 24 0.39 9.72 5.26
CA ILE A 24 0.48 8.32 5.63
C ILE A 24 1.52 8.14 6.74
N GLN A 25 1.18 7.28 7.70
CA GLN A 25 2.11 6.79 8.70
C GLN A 25 2.12 5.26 8.67
N SER A 26 3.29 4.67 8.89
CA SER A 26 3.41 3.24 9.12
C SER A 26 2.95 2.89 10.55
N VAL A 27 2.72 1.60 10.81
CA VAL A 27 2.44 1.10 12.15
C VAL A 27 3.63 1.39 13.08
N LYS A 28 3.36 1.65 14.36
CA LYS A 28 4.39 2.11 15.31
C LYS A 28 5.59 1.16 15.45
N LYS A 29 5.34 -0.14 15.37
CA LYS A 29 6.35 -1.19 15.44
C LYS A 29 5.83 -2.43 14.74
N LEU A 30 6.73 -3.12 14.06
CA LEU A 30 6.51 -4.40 13.41
C LEU A 30 7.48 -5.41 14.02
N ASP A 31 6.94 -6.42 14.69
CA ASP A 31 7.68 -7.65 14.98
C ASP A 31 7.98 -8.35 13.65
N LEU A 32 9.27 -8.38 13.29
CA LEU A 32 9.70 -8.93 12.02
C LEU A 32 9.49 -10.44 11.99
N ASN A 33 9.71 -11.16 13.09
CA ASN A 33 9.61 -12.62 13.14
C ASN A 33 8.18 -13.07 12.85
N GLN A 34 7.19 -12.37 13.40
CA GLN A 34 5.77 -12.62 13.11
C GLN A 34 5.36 -12.18 11.71
N TYR A 35 6.11 -11.28 11.06
CA TYR A 35 5.83 -10.82 9.70
C TYR A 35 6.45 -11.69 8.61
N LEU A 36 7.51 -12.44 8.93
CA LEU A 36 8.13 -13.39 8.00
C LEU A 36 7.14 -14.46 7.51
N GLY A 37 7.56 -15.22 6.51
CA GLY A 37 6.75 -16.25 5.86
C GLY A 37 5.89 -15.70 4.72
N LYS A 38 4.87 -16.46 4.35
CA LYS A 38 4.06 -16.21 3.17
C LYS A 38 2.88 -15.29 3.44
N TRP A 39 2.62 -14.41 2.49
CA TRP A 39 1.45 -13.56 2.39
C TRP A 39 0.83 -13.72 1.01
N TYR A 40 -0.49 -13.78 0.96
CA TYR A 40 -1.28 -13.72 -0.25
C TYR A 40 -1.71 -12.28 -0.49
N GLU A 41 -1.59 -11.82 -1.73
CA GLU A 41 -2.15 -10.54 -2.12
C GLU A 41 -3.65 -10.70 -2.34
N ILE A 42 -4.44 -9.95 -1.56
CA ILE A 42 -5.89 -9.93 -1.65
C ILE A 42 -6.36 -8.83 -2.59
N ALA A 43 -5.66 -7.70 -2.58
CA ALA A 43 -5.91 -6.61 -3.51
C ALA A 43 -4.67 -5.74 -3.69
N ARG A 44 -4.61 -5.02 -4.80
CA ARG A 44 -3.54 -4.05 -5.10
C ARG A 44 -4.07 -2.86 -5.88
N TYR A 45 -3.27 -1.81 -5.99
CA TYR A 45 -3.38 -0.91 -7.14
C TYR A 45 -2.70 -1.55 -8.36
N GLU A 46 -3.06 -1.13 -9.57
CA GLU A 46 -2.40 -1.67 -10.76
C GLU A 46 -0.93 -1.26 -10.78
N HIS A 47 -0.06 -2.26 -10.99
CA HIS A 47 1.38 -2.12 -11.07
C HIS A 47 1.84 -2.77 -12.36
N PHE A 48 2.67 -2.08 -13.14
CA PHE A 48 3.11 -2.59 -14.46
C PHE A 48 3.79 -3.97 -14.35
N PHE A 49 4.49 -4.23 -13.24
CA PHE A 49 5.20 -5.48 -12.97
C PHE A 49 4.30 -6.62 -12.46
N GLU A 50 3.04 -6.34 -12.11
CA GLU A 50 2.04 -7.34 -11.67
C GLU A 50 0.83 -7.39 -12.62
N LYS A 51 1.01 -6.88 -13.85
CA LYS A 51 -0.02 -6.95 -14.88
C LYS A 51 -0.31 -8.42 -15.22
N ASN A 52 -1.60 -8.73 -15.37
CA ASN A 52 -2.10 -10.08 -15.67
C ASN A 52 -1.71 -11.17 -14.66
N CYS A 53 -1.40 -10.81 -13.41
CA CYS A 53 -1.09 -11.78 -12.37
C CYS A 53 -2.35 -12.20 -11.57
N LYS A 54 -2.54 -13.51 -11.40
CA LYS A 54 -3.37 -14.17 -10.37
C LYS A 54 -2.52 -14.99 -9.40
N ASN A 55 -3.12 -15.48 -8.31
CA ASN A 55 -2.48 -16.30 -7.29
C ASN A 55 -1.20 -15.67 -6.73
N VAL A 56 -1.22 -14.33 -6.59
CA VAL A 56 -0.06 -13.53 -6.20
C VAL A 56 0.26 -13.81 -4.74
N SER A 57 1.53 -14.02 -4.44
CA SER A 57 2.03 -14.15 -3.08
C SER A 57 3.43 -13.55 -2.93
N ALA A 58 3.71 -13.06 -1.73
CA ALA A 58 5.03 -12.60 -1.31
C ALA A 58 5.50 -13.47 -0.14
N THR A 59 6.73 -13.97 -0.20
CA THR A 59 7.32 -14.74 0.91
C THR A 59 8.56 -14.02 1.41
N TYR A 60 8.58 -13.74 2.71
CA TYR A 60 9.64 -13.01 3.39
C TYR A 60 10.47 -13.96 4.25
N SER A 61 11.80 -13.90 4.14
CA SER A 61 12.70 -14.66 5.03
C SER A 61 13.91 -13.84 5.42
N LEU A 62 14.44 -14.06 6.62
CA LEU A 62 15.61 -13.35 7.11
C LEU A 62 16.89 -13.92 6.47
N LYS A 63 17.80 -13.05 6.06
CA LYS A 63 19.15 -13.39 5.59
C LYS A 63 20.15 -13.26 6.75
N LYS A 64 21.33 -13.89 6.60
CA LYS A 64 22.44 -13.81 7.58
C LYS A 64 22.89 -12.37 7.88
N ASN A 65 22.73 -11.46 6.92
CA ASN A 65 23.08 -10.04 7.04
C ASN A 65 21.93 -9.17 7.62
N ASN A 66 20.90 -9.79 8.21
CA ASN A 66 19.71 -9.14 8.75
C ASN A 66 18.81 -8.40 7.73
N ASN A 67 19.10 -8.52 6.43
CA ASN A 67 18.16 -8.10 5.39
C ASN A 67 17.09 -9.18 5.20
N ILE A 68 16.03 -8.82 4.50
CA ILE A 68 14.89 -9.71 4.25
C ILE A 68 14.95 -10.11 2.77
N LYS A 69 15.01 -11.40 2.48
CA LYS A 69 14.75 -11.92 1.13
C LYS A 69 13.25 -11.81 0.86
N VAL A 70 12.90 -11.28 -0.30
CA VAL A 70 11.52 -11.18 -0.78
C VAL A 70 11.39 -12.08 -2.00
N VAL A 71 10.42 -12.99 -2.00
CA VAL A 71 10.11 -13.82 -3.16
C VAL A 71 8.66 -13.57 -3.53
N ASN A 72 8.44 -12.85 -4.62
CA ASN A 72 7.12 -12.62 -5.21
C ASN A 72 6.86 -13.69 -6.26
N ARG A 73 5.66 -14.27 -6.23
CA ARG A 73 5.21 -15.27 -7.20
C ARG A 73 3.81 -14.93 -7.67
N CYS A 74 3.54 -15.17 -8.95
CA CYS A 74 2.20 -15.13 -9.50
C CYS A 74 2.04 -16.16 -10.61
N GLN A 75 0.83 -16.30 -11.12
CA GLN A 75 0.55 -16.98 -12.39
C GLN A 75 -0.02 -15.98 -13.38
N ASP A 76 0.40 -16.08 -14.63
CA ASP A 76 -0.23 -15.33 -15.70
C ASP A 76 -1.69 -15.78 -15.88
N ILE A 77 -2.62 -14.83 -15.95
CA ILE A 77 -4.06 -15.11 -16.08
C ILE A 77 -4.36 -15.80 -17.41
N MET A 78 -3.64 -15.47 -18.48
CA MET A 78 -3.92 -15.98 -19.83
C MET A 78 -3.24 -17.32 -20.09
N THR A 79 -1.97 -17.45 -19.70
CA THR A 79 -1.16 -18.64 -20.02
C THR A 79 -1.07 -19.65 -18.87
N ASN A 80 -1.47 -19.26 -17.65
CA ASN A 80 -1.23 -20.01 -16.40
C ASN A 80 0.26 -20.25 -16.06
N GLU A 81 1.18 -19.65 -16.80
CA GLU A 81 2.62 -19.75 -16.53
C GLU A 81 2.96 -19.13 -15.18
N LYS A 82 3.85 -19.79 -14.43
CA LYS A 82 4.32 -19.28 -13.14
C LYS A 82 5.42 -18.24 -13.36
N LYS A 83 5.27 -17.09 -12.72
CA LYS A 83 6.27 -16.02 -12.69
C LYS A 83 6.84 -15.89 -11.28
N GLU A 84 8.13 -15.62 -11.17
CA GLU A 84 8.82 -15.39 -9.91
C GLU A 84 9.76 -14.18 -10.03
N ALA A 85 9.77 -13.35 -8.98
CA ALA A 85 10.73 -12.27 -8.81
C ALA A 85 11.35 -12.36 -7.41
N ILE A 86 12.68 -12.37 -7.35
CA ILE A 86 13.44 -12.41 -6.10
C ILE A 86 14.05 -11.04 -5.86
N GLY A 87 13.82 -10.50 -4.67
CA GLY A 87 14.35 -9.22 -4.23
C GLY A 87 14.88 -9.26 -2.82
N GLU A 88 15.29 -8.10 -2.35
CA GLU A 88 15.83 -7.88 -1.01
C GLU A 88 15.23 -6.60 -0.41
N ALA A 89 14.90 -6.66 0.87
CA ALA A 89 14.40 -5.53 1.63
C ALA A 89 15.31 -5.24 2.83
N LYS A 90 15.50 -3.95 3.10
CA LYS A 90 16.29 -3.44 4.23
C LYS A 90 15.42 -2.55 5.10
N LYS A 91 15.52 -2.68 6.42
CA LYS A 91 14.84 -1.79 7.36
C LYS A 91 15.39 -0.37 7.26
N VAL A 92 14.51 0.62 7.30
CA VAL A 92 14.87 2.05 7.29
C VAL A 92 15.15 2.55 8.70
N ASP A 93 14.46 1.99 9.69
CA ASP A 93 14.57 2.38 11.09
C ASP A 93 14.35 1.17 12.02
N ASN A 94 14.39 1.41 13.33
CA ASN A 94 14.22 0.38 14.36
C ASN A 94 12.76 -0.07 14.57
N THR A 95 11.79 0.56 13.92
CA THR A 95 10.38 0.14 13.99
C THR A 95 10.11 -1.10 13.14
N ASN A 96 10.97 -1.38 12.15
CA ASN A 96 10.81 -2.38 11.08
C ASN A 96 9.55 -2.19 10.20
N SER A 97 8.76 -1.14 10.41
CA SER A 97 7.51 -0.90 9.70
C SER A 97 7.70 -0.23 8.34
N LYS A 98 8.93 0.24 8.06
CA LYS A 98 9.37 0.87 6.82
C LYS A 98 10.59 0.15 6.30
N LEU A 99 10.51 -0.28 5.04
CA LEU A 99 11.57 -0.98 4.34
C LEU A 99 11.88 -0.27 3.02
N LYS A 100 13.12 -0.41 2.56
CA LYS A 100 13.51 -0.17 1.16
C LYS A 100 13.64 -1.52 0.48
N VAL A 101 12.88 -1.76 -0.58
CA VAL A 101 12.82 -3.03 -1.33
C VAL A 101 13.45 -2.84 -2.70
N THR A 102 14.28 -3.79 -3.14
CA THR A 102 14.86 -3.80 -4.49
C THR A 102 14.68 -5.18 -5.13
N PHE A 103 14.29 -5.20 -6.40
CA PHE A 103 14.25 -6.39 -7.26
C PHE A 103 15.24 -6.30 -8.43
N PHE A 104 15.69 -5.08 -8.76
CA PHE A 104 16.71 -4.81 -9.75
C PHE A 104 17.56 -3.64 -9.25
N TRP A 105 18.81 -3.92 -8.92
CA TRP A 105 19.74 -2.91 -8.43
C TRP A 105 20.13 -1.96 -9.59
N PRO A 106 20.22 -0.62 -9.39
CA PRO A 106 20.22 0.10 -8.11
C PRO A 106 18.87 0.75 -7.72
N PHE A 107 17.73 0.25 -8.19
CA PHE A 107 16.42 0.87 -7.89
C PHE A 107 15.79 0.32 -6.60
N TYR A 108 15.29 1.22 -5.76
CA TYR A 108 14.61 0.88 -4.51
C TYR A 108 13.21 1.49 -4.45
N GLY A 109 12.24 0.70 -4.04
CA GLY A 109 10.89 1.14 -3.67
C GLY A 109 10.72 1.26 -2.16
N ASP A 110 9.86 2.18 -1.74
CA ASP A 110 9.40 2.27 -0.35
C ASP A 110 8.33 1.21 -0.08
N TYR A 111 8.43 0.55 1.08
CA TYR A 111 7.46 -0.43 1.55
C TYR A 111 7.12 -0.10 3.00
N TRP A 112 5.95 0.48 3.22
CA TRP A 112 5.48 0.93 4.53
C TRP A 112 4.26 0.11 4.92
N VAL A 113 4.33 -0.59 6.04
CA VAL A 113 3.16 -1.29 6.61
C VAL A 113 2.32 -0.25 7.32
N ILE A 114 1.19 0.14 6.72
CA ILE A 114 0.32 1.24 7.19
C ILE A 114 -0.84 0.76 8.05
N MET A 115 -1.21 -0.52 7.92
CA MET A 115 -2.17 -1.20 8.79
C MET A 115 -1.71 -2.63 9.02
N LEU A 116 -1.93 -3.15 10.22
CA LEU A 116 -1.54 -4.50 10.60
C LEU A 116 -2.53 -5.04 11.63
N ALA A 117 -3.01 -6.27 11.44
CA ALA A 117 -3.79 -6.96 12.46
C ALA A 117 -2.91 -7.31 13.66
N LYS A 118 -3.47 -7.32 14.88
CA LYS A 118 -2.71 -7.65 16.10
C LYS A 118 -2.11 -9.06 16.04
N ASP A 119 -2.81 -9.98 15.38
CA ASP A 119 -2.46 -11.38 15.17
C ASP A 119 -1.71 -11.62 13.85
N TYR A 120 -1.33 -10.57 13.11
CA TYR A 120 -0.65 -10.66 11.82
C TYR A 120 -1.45 -11.43 10.74
N SER A 121 -2.78 -11.53 10.87
CA SER A 121 -3.64 -12.18 9.88
C SER A 121 -3.79 -11.39 8.56
N TYR A 122 -3.70 -10.05 8.63
CA TYR A 122 -3.67 -9.18 7.47
C TYR A 122 -2.70 -8.00 7.67
N ALA A 123 -2.19 -7.48 6.56
CA ALA A 123 -1.40 -6.26 6.51
C ALA A 123 -1.85 -5.39 5.32
N VAL A 124 -1.69 -4.08 5.45
CA VAL A 124 -1.87 -3.15 4.33
C VAL A 124 -0.56 -2.40 4.16
N VAL A 125 -0.06 -2.40 2.94
CA VAL A 125 1.24 -1.87 2.58
C VAL A 125 1.05 -0.76 1.56
N SER A 126 1.77 0.34 1.71
CA SER A 126 1.80 1.43 0.74
C SER A 126 3.16 2.13 0.80
N GLU A 127 3.26 3.30 0.19
CA GLU A 127 4.41 4.18 0.22
C GLU A 127 3.94 5.64 0.39
N PRO A 128 4.83 6.58 0.74
CA PRO A 128 4.46 7.95 1.14
C PRO A 128 3.58 8.72 0.16
N THR A 129 3.69 8.46 -1.15
CA THR A 129 2.99 9.17 -2.23
C THR A 129 1.65 8.56 -2.61
N LYS A 130 1.20 7.47 -1.95
CA LYS A 130 -0.08 6.76 -2.23
C LYS A 130 -0.20 6.13 -3.62
N LYS A 131 0.87 6.10 -4.41
CA LYS A 131 0.88 5.54 -5.76
C LYS A 131 0.81 4.01 -5.75
N TYR A 132 1.35 3.38 -4.72
CA TYR A 132 1.33 1.93 -4.56
C TYR A 132 0.54 1.50 -3.33
N LEU A 133 -0.17 0.39 -3.43
CA LEU A 133 -1.01 -0.14 -2.35
C LEU A 133 -1.18 -1.65 -2.53
N TRP A 134 -1.02 -2.39 -1.44
CA TRP A 134 -1.33 -3.82 -1.36
C TRP A 134 -2.11 -4.13 -0.09
N ILE A 135 -3.11 -5.00 -0.20
CA ILE A 135 -3.77 -5.66 0.93
C ILE A 135 -3.29 -7.11 0.94
N LEU A 136 -2.67 -7.51 2.03
CA LEU A 136 -2.06 -8.81 2.21
C LEU A 136 -2.79 -9.61 3.29
N SER A 137 -2.89 -10.92 3.12
CA SER A 137 -3.42 -11.83 4.15
C SER A 137 -2.59 -13.11 4.27
N ARG A 138 -2.65 -13.74 5.44
CA ARG A 138 -2.06 -15.07 5.66
C ARG A 138 -2.83 -16.18 4.96
N THR A 139 -4.10 -15.94 4.62
CA THR A 139 -4.96 -16.85 3.87
C THR A 139 -5.24 -16.30 2.47
N LYS A 140 -5.65 -17.16 1.53
CA LYS A 140 -6.02 -16.77 0.17
C LYS A 140 -7.25 -15.84 0.08
N THR A 141 -8.05 -15.82 1.14
CA THR A 141 -9.24 -14.96 1.26
C THR A 141 -9.14 -14.13 2.53
N LEU A 142 -9.88 -13.03 2.57
CA LEU A 142 -10.01 -12.17 3.75
C LEU A 142 -11.51 -11.95 4.03
N PRO A 143 -11.98 -12.05 5.29
CA PRO A 143 -13.39 -11.83 5.59
C PRO A 143 -13.90 -10.46 5.12
N ILE A 144 -15.12 -10.42 4.57
CA ILE A 144 -15.69 -9.21 3.94
C ILE A 144 -15.80 -8.02 4.91
N ASN A 145 -16.08 -8.28 6.19
CA ASN A 145 -16.09 -7.25 7.23
C ASN A 145 -14.71 -6.61 7.43
N ILE A 146 -13.63 -7.38 7.32
CA ILE A 146 -12.25 -6.88 7.40
C ILE A 146 -11.89 -6.11 6.13
N GLN A 147 -12.26 -6.62 4.95
CA GLN A 147 -12.09 -5.90 3.68
C GLN A 147 -12.76 -4.51 3.75
N ASN A 148 -14.02 -4.45 4.17
CA ASN A 148 -14.77 -3.19 4.32
C ASN A 148 -14.13 -2.25 5.34
N LYS A 149 -13.63 -2.78 6.46
CA LYS A 149 -12.88 -1.99 7.46
C LYS A 149 -11.61 -1.39 6.87
N ILE A 150 -10.85 -2.15 6.08
CA ILE A 150 -9.65 -1.67 5.40
C ILE A 150 -10.00 -0.58 4.39
N VAL A 151 -10.98 -0.83 3.51
CA VAL A 151 -11.43 0.14 2.49
C VAL A 151 -11.91 1.44 3.15
N LYS A 152 -12.70 1.37 4.22
CA LYS A 152 -13.15 2.57 4.96
C LYS A 152 -11.98 3.37 5.51
N LYS A 153 -10.96 2.70 6.06
CA LYS A 153 -9.76 3.37 6.58
C LYS A 153 -8.93 4.00 5.46
N LEU A 154 -8.79 3.32 4.33
CA LEU A 154 -8.09 3.85 3.15
C LEU A 154 -8.78 5.10 2.58
N LYS A 155 -10.12 5.13 2.52
CA LYS A 155 -10.88 6.34 2.14
C LYS A 155 -10.59 7.53 3.05
N ILE A 156 -10.56 7.31 4.36
CA ILE A 156 -10.21 8.35 5.35
C ILE A 156 -8.78 8.87 5.14
N LEU A 157 -7.88 8.01 4.68
CA LEU A 157 -6.49 8.36 4.32
C LEU A 157 -6.36 8.92 2.89
N ASN A 158 -7.49 9.21 2.22
CA ASN A 158 -7.55 9.79 0.87
C ASN A 158 -6.91 8.91 -0.22
N PHE A 159 -7.02 7.59 -0.08
CA PHE A 159 -6.73 6.64 -1.15
C PHE A 159 -7.92 6.52 -2.10
N ASP A 160 -7.64 6.52 -3.41
CA ASP A 160 -8.62 6.26 -4.46
C ASP A 160 -8.96 4.77 -4.58
N ILE A 161 -10.01 4.35 -3.86
CA ILE A 161 -10.47 2.96 -3.83
C ILE A 161 -10.93 2.46 -5.19
N SER A 162 -11.31 3.34 -6.12
CA SER A 162 -11.74 2.90 -7.46
C SER A 162 -10.62 2.20 -8.25
N LYS A 163 -9.36 2.44 -7.87
CA LYS A 163 -8.17 1.79 -8.44
C LYS A 163 -7.84 0.43 -7.84
N LEU A 164 -8.58 0.01 -6.80
CA LEU A 164 -8.31 -1.23 -6.10
C LEU A 164 -8.75 -2.43 -6.95
N ILE A 165 -7.79 -3.26 -7.34
CA ILE A 165 -8.00 -4.51 -8.05
C ILE A 165 -7.97 -5.64 -7.02
N TRP A 166 -9.05 -6.41 -6.93
CA TRP A 166 -9.11 -7.62 -6.11
C TRP A 166 -8.43 -8.76 -6.85
N THR A 167 -7.44 -9.35 -6.21
CA THR A 167 -6.59 -10.37 -6.83
C THR A 167 -7.29 -11.71 -6.81
N ILE A 168 -7.31 -12.40 -7.96
CA ILE A 168 -7.84 -13.75 -8.05
C ILE A 168 -6.92 -14.70 -7.28
N GLN A 169 -7.50 -15.46 -6.34
CA GLN A 169 -6.83 -16.48 -5.53
C GLN A 169 -7.62 -17.80 -5.61
N GLU A 170 -7.03 -18.81 -6.25
CA GLU A 170 -7.55 -20.17 -6.48
C GLU A 170 -6.75 -21.18 -5.65
#